data_AF-X8BG08-F1
#
_entry.id   AF-X8BG08-F1
#
_cell.length_a   1.000
_cell.length_b   1.000
_cell.length_c   1.000
_cell.angle_alpha   90.00
_cell.angle_beta   90.00
_cell.angle_gamma   90.00
#
_symmetry.space_group_name_H-M   'P 1'
#
loop_
_entity.id
_entity.type
_entity.pdbx_description
1 polymer ?
#
loop_
_entity_poly.entity_id
_entity_poly.type
_entity_poly.pdbx_seq_one_letter_code
_entity_poly.pdbx_strand_id
1 'polypeptide(L)'
;MRELDEDPHPLLARLRAREPVTWLAALNGWLITRYDLTVRVLCDPATFTVDDPRFSTSRVVGPSMLSLDGAAHARHRGAFASGFYPAHARGPFSRLIETEADRLISAIRPAGGAELRRQFAGPLAVAVVTEALGLRGVEADAVLSWYAAIVAAVSEATGGRPVSAAGQEAFGRLRSAVLRALDEPQSVLARAAGHPMA
;
A
#
# COMPACT_ATOMS: atom_id res chain seq x y z
N MET A 1 4.02 -23.58 8.71
CA MET A 1 4.39 -22.52 7.75
C MET A 1 3.91 -22.89 6.36
N ARG A 2 4.36 -24.01 5.77
CA ARG A 2 3.99 -24.40 4.40
C ARG A 2 2.49 -24.38 4.06
N GLU A 3 1.61 -24.84 4.96
CA GLU A 3 0.15 -24.74 4.74
C GLU A 3 -0.35 -23.29 4.61
N LEU A 4 0.19 -22.35 5.38
CA LEU A 4 -0.17 -20.93 5.28
C LEU A 4 0.37 -20.28 4.00
N ASP A 5 1.50 -20.78 3.49
CA ASP A 5 2.16 -20.24 2.29
C ASP A 5 1.49 -20.76 0.99
N GLU A 6 0.96 -21.99 1.00
CA GLU A 6 0.34 -22.63 -0.16
C GLU A 6 -1.18 -22.39 -0.23
N ASP A 7 -1.91 -22.66 0.86
CA ASP A 7 -3.35 -22.42 0.95
C ASP A 7 -3.78 -22.14 2.41
N PRO A 8 -3.85 -20.87 2.82
CA PRO A 8 -4.21 -20.52 4.18
C PRO A 8 -5.71 -20.75 4.47
N HIS A 9 -6.56 -20.92 3.46
CA HIS A 9 -8.01 -20.87 3.62
C HIS A 9 -8.59 -22.01 4.48
N PRO A 10 -8.18 -23.28 4.33
CA PRO A 10 -8.66 -24.37 5.18
C PRO A 10 -8.34 -24.16 6.66
N LEU A 11 -7.11 -23.74 6.99
CA LEU A 11 -6.73 -23.44 8.37
C LEU A 11 -7.55 -22.28 8.94
N LEU A 12 -7.64 -21.17 8.19
CA LEU A 12 -8.43 -20.01 8.62
C LEU A 12 -9.92 -20.37 8.77
N ALA A 13 -10.45 -21.29 7.97
CA ALA A 13 -11.83 -21.78 8.11
C ALA A 13 -12.05 -22.56 9.41
N ARG A 14 -11.09 -23.40 9.81
CA ARG A 14 -11.16 -24.11 11.10
C ARG A 14 -11.12 -23.14 12.28
N LEU A 15 -10.22 -22.16 12.24
CA LEU A 15 -10.12 -21.12 13.27
C LEU A 15 -11.43 -20.33 13.37
N ARG A 16 -11.98 -19.85 12.23
CA ARG A 16 -13.28 -19.15 12.22
C ARG A 16 -14.40 -19.93 12.89
N ALA A 17 -14.44 -21.25 12.69
CA ALA A 17 -15.51 -22.10 13.20
C ALA A 17 -15.35 -22.48 14.68
N ARG A 18 -14.12 -22.66 15.16
CA ARG A 18 -13.85 -23.28 16.47
C ARG A 18 -13.18 -22.33 17.47
N GLU A 19 -12.33 -21.44 16.99
CA GLU A 19 -11.52 -20.55 17.82
C GLU A 19 -11.27 -19.24 17.06
N PRO A 20 -12.29 -18.38 16.95
CA PRO A 20 -12.23 -17.20 16.08
C PRO A 20 -11.30 -16.10 16.60
N VAL A 21 -10.86 -16.22 17.87
CA VAL A 21 -9.91 -15.35 18.55
C VAL A 21 -8.88 -16.25 19.23
N THR A 22 -7.66 -16.26 18.70
CA THR A 22 -6.58 -17.16 19.13
C THR A 22 -5.34 -16.37 19.51
N TRP A 23 -4.73 -16.69 20.64
CA TRP A 23 -3.42 -16.15 20.99
C TRP A 23 -2.33 -16.82 20.14
N LEU A 24 -1.57 -16.02 19.39
CA LEU A 24 -0.43 -16.49 18.61
C LEU A 24 0.87 -16.03 19.26
N ALA A 25 1.54 -16.95 19.96
CA ALA A 25 2.84 -16.69 20.59
C ALA A 25 3.89 -16.18 19.58
N ALA A 26 3.89 -16.69 18.34
CA ALA A 26 4.81 -16.27 17.29
C ALA A 26 4.66 -14.78 16.89
N LEU A 27 3.47 -14.20 17.07
CA LEU A 27 3.21 -12.78 16.82
C LEU A 27 3.15 -11.97 18.13
N ASN A 28 3.19 -12.64 19.28
CA ASN A 28 2.88 -12.07 20.59
C ASN A 28 1.57 -11.24 20.54
N GLY A 29 0.52 -11.82 19.95
CA GLY A 29 -0.71 -11.09 19.66
C GLY A 29 -1.90 -11.99 19.41
N TRP A 30 -3.08 -11.38 19.37
CA TRP A 30 -4.35 -12.05 19.11
C TRP A 30 -4.65 -12.07 17.59
N LEU A 31 -4.92 -13.26 17.06
CA LEU A 31 -5.45 -13.44 15.71
C LEU A 31 -6.97 -13.49 15.76
N ILE A 32 -7.62 -12.62 15.00
CA ILE A 32 -9.08 -12.57 14.85
C ILE A 32 -9.44 -12.98 13.42
N THR A 33 -10.26 -14.03 13.27
CA THR A 33 -10.57 -14.60 11.95
C THR A 33 -12.02 -14.44 11.53
N ARG A 34 -12.95 -14.19 12.48
CA ARG A 34 -14.39 -14.06 12.19
C ARG A 34 -14.71 -12.62 11.77
N TYR A 35 -15.46 -12.48 10.68
CA TYR A 35 -15.73 -11.21 10.01
C TYR A 35 -16.32 -10.14 10.94
N ASP A 36 -17.37 -10.46 11.69
CA ASP A 36 -18.05 -9.52 12.59
C ASP A 36 -17.15 -9.01 13.72
N LEU A 37 -16.26 -9.88 14.23
CA LEU A 37 -15.26 -9.49 15.23
C LEU A 37 -14.17 -8.60 14.62
N THR A 38 -13.68 -8.95 13.44
CA THR A 38 -12.72 -8.14 12.70
C THR A 38 -13.28 -6.74 12.40
N VAL A 39 -14.51 -6.65 11.89
CA VAL A 39 -15.17 -5.36 11.64
C VAL A 39 -15.35 -4.57 12.92
N ARG A 40 -15.78 -5.20 14.01
CA ARG A 40 -15.90 -4.51 15.31
C ARG A 40 -14.59 -3.89 15.76
N VAL A 41 -13.49 -4.63 15.66
CA VAL A 41 -12.15 -4.14 16.00
C VAL A 41 -11.72 -3.00 15.08
N LEU A 42 -11.87 -3.16 13.76
CA LEU A 42 -11.49 -2.14 12.78
C LEU A 42 -12.33 -0.86 12.86
N CYS A 43 -13.54 -0.93 13.43
CA CYS A 43 -14.43 0.21 13.61
C CYS A 43 -14.35 0.86 15.01
N ASP A 44 -13.51 0.36 15.91
CA ASP A 44 -13.32 0.92 17.26
C ASP A 44 -11.84 1.34 17.48
N PRO A 45 -11.39 2.43 16.82
CA PRO A 45 -10.00 2.91 16.96
C PRO A 45 -9.70 3.52 18.33
N ALA A 46 -10.71 3.74 19.18
CA ALA A 46 -10.52 4.23 20.53
C ALA A 46 -10.04 3.10 21.46
N THR A 47 -10.55 1.88 21.26
CA THR A 47 -10.13 0.68 22.01
C THR A 47 -8.96 -0.03 21.34
N PHE A 48 -8.97 -0.13 20.01
CA PHE A 48 -7.97 -0.86 19.24
C PHE A 48 -7.12 0.11 18.41
N THR A 49 -6.09 0.64 19.06
CA THR A 49 -5.17 1.63 18.47
C THR A 49 -4.19 0.97 17.50
N VAL A 50 -3.57 1.79 16.64
CA VAL A 50 -2.47 1.37 15.76
C VAL A 50 -1.09 1.70 16.35
N ASP A 51 -1.04 2.20 17.58
CA ASP A 51 0.18 2.51 18.35
C ASP A 51 0.90 1.24 18.82
N ASP A 52 1.40 0.46 17.86
CA ASP A 52 2.21 -0.72 18.09
C ASP A 52 3.64 -0.48 17.58
N PRO A 53 4.67 -0.48 18.45
CA PRO A 53 6.06 -0.31 18.02
C PRO A 53 6.56 -1.43 17.08
N ARG A 54 5.82 -2.55 17.02
CA ARG A 54 6.10 -3.65 16.09
C ARG A 54 5.57 -3.39 14.68
N PHE A 55 4.78 -2.34 14.46
CA PHE A 55 4.25 -2.00 13.14
C PHE A 55 5.40 -1.75 12.16
N SER A 56 5.70 -2.73 11.32
CA SER A 56 6.93 -2.78 10.53
C SER A 56 7.00 -1.69 9.46
N THR A 57 5.85 -1.27 8.95
CA THR A 57 5.78 -0.21 7.94
C THR A 57 6.31 1.11 8.50
N SER A 58 5.89 1.54 9.69
CA SER A 58 6.38 2.80 10.28
C SER A 58 7.88 2.76 10.62
N ARG A 59 8.45 1.59 10.85
CA ARG A 59 9.90 1.40 11.03
C ARG A 59 10.69 1.66 9.74
N VAL A 60 10.08 1.48 8.58
CA VAL A 60 10.71 1.69 7.26
C VAL A 60 10.43 3.08 6.71
N VAL A 61 9.16 3.52 6.74
CA VAL A 61 8.71 4.75 6.08
C VAL A 61 8.42 5.91 7.03
N GLY A 62 8.61 5.71 8.34
CA GLY A 62 8.25 6.65 9.38
C GLY A 62 6.74 6.68 9.70
N PRO A 63 6.32 7.52 10.67
CA PRO A 63 4.91 7.65 11.03
C PRO A 63 4.05 8.13 9.86
N SER A 64 2.91 7.47 9.63
CA SER A 64 1.99 7.78 8.54
C SER A 64 0.53 7.64 8.98
N MET A 65 -0.43 7.90 8.09
CA MET A 65 -1.85 7.66 8.39
C MET A 65 -2.17 6.18 8.74
N LEU A 66 -1.27 5.24 8.46
CA LEU A 66 -1.41 3.83 8.82
C LEU A 66 -0.96 3.50 10.26
N SER A 67 -0.27 4.43 10.94
CA SER A 67 0.38 4.21 12.24
C SER A 67 0.12 5.33 13.23
N LEU A 68 -0.94 6.12 13.01
CA LEU A 68 -1.33 7.25 13.84
C LEU A 68 -2.80 7.10 14.19
N ASP A 69 -3.18 7.65 15.33
CA ASP A 69 -4.56 7.71 15.82
C ASP A 69 -5.04 9.16 15.99
N GLY A 70 -6.35 9.31 16.19
CA GLY A 70 -7.00 10.57 16.59
C GLY A 70 -6.69 11.76 15.67
N ALA A 71 -6.35 12.91 16.27
CA ALA A 71 -6.11 14.15 15.54
C ALA A 71 -4.90 14.08 14.59
N ALA A 72 -3.87 13.32 14.94
CA ALA A 72 -2.70 13.13 14.08
C ALA A 72 -3.09 12.34 12.82
N HIS A 73 -3.86 11.26 12.98
CA HIS A 73 -4.43 10.52 11.85
C HIS A 73 -5.31 11.42 10.97
N ALA A 74 -6.24 12.17 11.57
CA ALA A 74 -7.14 13.05 10.82
C ALA A 74 -6.37 14.09 9.99
N ARG A 75 -5.32 14.70 10.55
CA ARG A 75 -4.44 15.63 9.84
C ARG A 75 -3.74 14.97 8.65
N HIS A 76 -3.17 13.79 8.84
CA HIS A 76 -2.45 13.08 7.77
C HIS A 76 -3.40 12.61 6.66
N ARG A 77 -4.57 12.08 7.02
CA ARG A 77 -5.58 11.60 6.08
C ARG A 77 -6.28 12.74 5.34
N GLY A 78 -6.58 13.85 6.03
CA GLY A 78 -7.29 15.00 5.49
C GLY A 78 -6.63 15.59 4.25
N ALA A 79 -5.28 15.64 4.23
CA ALA A 79 -4.49 16.11 3.11
C ALA A 79 -4.67 15.30 1.81
N PHE A 80 -5.18 14.07 1.87
CA PHE A 80 -5.37 13.21 0.69
C PHE A 80 -6.83 12.85 0.41
N ALA A 81 -7.71 12.97 1.42
CA ALA A 81 -9.07 12.46 1.36
C ALA A 81 -9.88 13.01 0.17
N SER A 82 -9.73 14.29 -0.16
CA SER A 82 -10.44 14.95 -1.25
C SER A 82 -10.08 14.37 -2.64
N GLY A 83 -8.79 14.12 -2.88
CA GLY A 83 -8.26 13.64 -4.16
C GLY A 83 -8.63 12.19 -4.48
N PHE A 84 -8.90 11.37 -3.46
CA PHE A 84 -9.24 9.95 -3.63
C PHE A 84 -10.73 9.62 -3.46
N TYR A 85 -11.60 10.63 -3.31
CA TYR A 85 -13.05 10.36 -3.36
C TYR A 85 -13.45 9.79 -4.73
N PRO A 86 -14.41 8.84 -4.79
CA PRO A 86 -14.80 8.18 -6.04
C PRO A 86 -15.15 9.14 -7.19
N ALA A 87 -15.76 10.28 -6.88
CA ALA A 87 -16.09 11.32 -7.86
C ALA A 87 -14.86 11.97 -8.50
N HIS A 88 -13.74 12.09 -7.76
CA HIS A 88 -12.50 12.70 -8.22
C HIS A 88 -11.51 11.69 -8.78
N ALA A 89 -11.58 10.43 -8.35
CA ALA A 89 -10.67 9.36 -8.79
C ALA A 89 -11.12 8.71 -10.11
N ARG A 90 -12.42 8.46 -10.32
CA ARG A 90 -12.87 7.68 -11.49
C ARG A 90 -12.60 8.38 -12.82
N GLY A 91 -12.90 9.67 -12.94
CA GLY A 91 -12.77 10.40 -14.22
C GLY A 91 -11.33 10.47 -14.76
N PRO A 92 -10.37 11.03 -13.99
CA PRO A 92 -9.01 11.24 -14.49
C PRO A 92 -8.24 9.96 -14.79
N PHE A 93 -8.45 8.89 -14.00
CA PHE A 93 -7.68 7.66 -14.16
C PHE A 93 -8.28 6.68 -15.17
N SER A 94 -9.59 6.70 -15.45
CA SER A 94 -10.20 5.72 -16.38
C SER A 94 -9.52 5.69 -17.74
N ARG A 95 -9.32 6.87 -18.37
CA ARG A 95 -8.68 6.94 -19.70
C ARG A 95 -7.24 6.44 -19.68
N LEU A 96 -6.48 6.80 -18.63
CA LEU A 96 -5.11 6.34 -18.45
C LEU A 96 -5.08 4.80 -18.34
N ILE A 97 -5.93 4.24 -17.48
CA ILE A 97 -6.01 2.80 -17.23
C ILE A 97 -6.37 2.06 -18.52
N GLU A 98 -7.39 2.51 -19.24
CA GLU A 98 -7.81 1.90 -20.52
C GLU A 98 -6.69 1.96 -21.56
N THR A 99 -6.08 3.13 -21.75
CA THR A 99 -4.99 3.33 -22.72
C THR A 99 -3.78 2.43 -22.40
N GLU A 100 -3.37 2.39 -21.13
CA GLU A 100 -2.22 1.59 -20.72
C GLU A 100 -2.52 0.08 -20.78
N ALA A 101 -3.74 -0.33 -20.41
CA ALA A 101 -4.17 -1.71 -20.56
C ALA A 101 -4.14 -2.14 -22.03
N ASP A 102 -4.68 -1.34 -22.95
CA ASP A 102 -4.66 -1.62 -24.39
C ASP A 102 -3.23 -1.74 -24.93
N ARG A 103 -2.33 -0.84 -24.50
CA ARG A 103 -0.91 -0.87 -24.87
C ARG A 103 -0.24 -2.16 -24.41
N LEU A 104 -0.42 -2.53 -23.13
CA LEU A 104 0.17 -3.73 -22.54
C LEU A 104 -0.38 -5.02 -23.18
N ILE A 105 -1.70 -5.09 -23.40
CA ILE A 105 -2.35 -6.23 -24.07
C ILE A 105 -1.84 -6.37 -25.51
N SER A 106 -1.75 -5.26 -26.24
CA SER A 106 -1.24 -5.25 -27.62
C SER A 106 0.20 -5.76 -27.72
N ALA A 107 1.03 -5.48 -26.70
CA ALA A 107 2.42 -5.94 -26.66
C ALA A 107 2.55 -7.45 -26.41
N ILE A 108 1.67 -8.04 -25.60
CA ILE A 108 1.74 -9.49 -25.28
C ILE A 108 0.98 -10.38 -26.26
N ARG A 109 -0.02 -9.83 -26.97
CA ARG A 109 -0.89 -10.57 -27.89
C ARG A 109 -0.14 -11.41 -28.94
N PRO A 110 0.93 -10.92 -29.61
CA PRO A 110 1.62 -11.68 -30.65
C PRO A 110 2.29 -12.96 -30.15
N ALA A 111 2.65 -13.02 -28.86
CA ALA A 111 3.32 -14.17 -28.27
C ALA A 111 2.37 -15.36 -27.98
N GLY A 112 1.06 -15.16 -28.05
CA GLY A 112 0.05 -16.20 -27.74
C GLY A 112 -0.02 -16.61 -26.26
N GLY A 113 0.80 -16.02 -25.38
CA GLY A 113 0.84 -16.27 -23.94
C GLY A 113 1.71 -15.24 -23.21
N ALA A 114 1.48 -15.07 -21.91
CA ALA A 114 2.21 -14.11 -21.07
C ALA A 114 2.18 -14.48 -19.58
N GLU A 115 3.21 -14.05 -18.85
CA GLU A 115 3.21 -13.97 -17.38
C GLU A 115 2.55 -12.66 -16.96
N LEU A 116 1.25 -12.73 -16.65
CA LEU A 116 0.41 -11.55 -16.45
C LEU A 116 0.85 -10.65 -15.29
N ARG A 117 1.57 -11.17 -14.29
CA ARG A 117 2.02 -10.34 -13.16
C ARG A 117 3.09 -9.35 -13.60
N ARG A 118 4.14 -9.82 -14.29
CA ARG A 118 5.26 -8.99 -14.75
C ARG A 118 4.92 -8.23 -16.04
N GLN A 119 4.12 -8.81 -16.92
CA GLN A 119 3.90 -8.25 -18.26
C GLN A 119 2.62 -7.40 -18.36
N PHE A 120 1.73 -7.43 -17.38
CA PHE A 120 0.49 -6.65 -17.40
C PHE A 120 0.18 -5.96 -16.05
N ALA A 121 -0.07 -6.73 -14.99
CA ALA A 121 -0.58 -6.19 -13.73
C ALA A 121 0.41 -5.24 -13.04
N GLY A 122 1.69 -5.62 -12.96
CA GLY A 122 2.75 -4.79 -12.40
C GLY A 122 2.91 -3.46 -13.15
N PRO A 123 3.20 -3.48 -14.47
CA PRO A 123 3.32 -2.26 -15.27
C PRO A 123 2.08 -1.35 -15.20
N LEU A 124 0.87 -1.93 -15.29
CA LEU A 124 -0.38 -1.16 -15.21
C LEU A 124 -0.52 -0.45 -13.86
N ALA A 125 -0.31 -1.17 -12.75
CA ALA A 125 -0.39 -0.59 -11.41
C ALA A 125 0.63 0.55 -11.22
N VAL A 126 1.82 0.41 -11.80
CA VAL A 126 2.88 1.43 -11.72
C VAL A 126 2.53 2.66 -12.54
N ALA A 127 2.02 2.50 -13.76
CA ALA A 127 1.59 3.63 -14.57
C ALA A 127 0.52 4.47 -13.84
N VAL A 128 -0.45 3.80 -13.21
CA VAL A 128 -1.50 4.46 -12.43
C VAL A 128 -0.95 5.16 -11.19
N VAL A 129 -0.07 4.50 -10.42
CA VAL A 129 0.47 5.11 -9.20
C VAL A 129 1.43 6.27 -9.51
N THR A 130 2.23 6.16 -10.57
CA THR A 130 3.13 7.23 -11.03
C THR A 130 2.34 8.45 -11.45
N GLU A 131 1.24 8.28 -12.19
CA GLU A 131 0.33 9.39 -12.52
C GLU A 131 -0.33 9.97 -11.26
N ALA A 132 -0.84 9.12 -10.38
CA ALA A 132 -1.50 9.57 -9.14
C ALA A 132 -0.56 10.36 -8.22
N LEU A 133 0.72 9.98 -8.19
CA LEU A 133 1.76 10.65 -7.40
C LEU A 133 2.42 11.81 -8.16
N GLY A 134 2.13 12.00 -9.45
CA GLY A 134 2.74 13.03 -10.30
C GLY A 134 4.23 12.81 -10.56
N LEU A 135 4.71 11.57 -10.51
CA LEU A 135 6.13 11.21 -10.65
C LEU A 135 6.62 11.30 -12.11
N ARG A 136 6.53 12.50 -12.71
CA ARG A 136 7.00 12.76 -14.09
C ARG A 136 8.51 12.55 -14.19
N GLY A 137 8.94 11.86 -15.25
CA GLY A 137 10.36 11.57 -15.49
C GLY A 137 10.98 10.51 -14.59
N VAL A 138 10.15 9.75 -13.84
CA VAL A 138 10.60 8.55 -13.13
C VAL A 138 10.13 7.33 -13.89
N GLU A 139 11.09 6.53 -14.37
CA GLU A 139 10.79 5.29 -15.08
C GLU A 139 10.03 4.30 -14.18
N ALA A 140 9.09 3.57 -14.77
CA ALA A 140 8.28 2.58 -14.06
C ALA A 140 9.15 1.52 -13.35
N ASP A 141 10.24 1.09 -13.99
CA ASP A 141 11.19 0.13 -13.42
C ASP A 141 11.89 0.66 -12.17
N ALA A 142 12.15 1.97 -12.11
CA ALA A 142 12.72 2.59 -10.92
C ALA A 142 11.72 2.57 -9.75
N VAL A 143 10.45 2.91 -10.01
CA VAL A 143 9.39 2.85 -8.98
C VAL A 143 9.18 1.43 -8.48
N LEU A 144 9.13 0.44 -9.37
CA LEU A 144 9.03 -0.97 -9.02
C LEU A 144 10.21 -1.45 -8.18
N SER A 145 11.42 -1.04 -8.55
CA SER A 145 12.64 -1.38 -7.81
C SER A 145 12.63 -0.81 -6.40
N TRP A 146 12.24 0.46 -6.23
CA TRP A 146 12.12 1.06 -4.90
C TRP A 146 11.03 0.40 -4.08
N TYR A 147 9.87 0.11 -4.68
CA TYR A 147 8.78 -0.58 -4.01
C TYR A 147 9.18 -1.98 -3.54
N ALA A 148 9.89 -2.75 -4.39
CA ALA A 148 10.40 -4.07 -4.03
C ALA A 148 11.36 -4.02 -2.83
N ALA A 149 12.28 -3.04 -2.81
CA ALA A 149 13.20 -2.85 -1.69
C ALA A 149 12.49 -2.43 -0.39
N ILE A 150 11.47 -1.57 -0.48
CA ILE A 150 10.64 -1.17 0.68
C ILE A 150 9.89 -2.40 1.22
N VAL A 151 9.22 -3.18 0.36
CA VAL A 151 8.48 -4.39 0.76
C VAL A 151 9.41 -5.42 1.39
N ALA A 152 10.61 -5.62 0.84
CA ALA A 152 11.61 -6.50 1.40
C ALA A 152 12.00 -6.05 2.82
N ALA A 153 12.27 -4.76 3.02
CA ALA A 153 12.61 -4.21 4.33
C ALA A 153 11.45 -4.29 5.35
N VAL A 154 10.20 -4.10 4.91
CA VAL A 154 9.01 -4.30 5.75
C VAL A 154 8.91 -5.77 6.18
N SER A 155 9.11 -6.70 5.25
CA SER A 155 9.06 -8.14 5.51
C SER A 155 10.17 -8.59 6.47
N GLU A 156 11.37 -8.04 6.30
CA GLU A 156 12.50 -8.20 7.22
C GLU A 156 12.15 -7.73 8.63
N ALA A 157 11.61 -6.51 8.74
CA ALA A 157 11.21 -5.92 10.00
C ALA A 157 10.08 -6.69 10.69
N THR A 158 9.10 -7.20 9.94
CA THR A 158 8.07 -8.11 10.44
C THR A 158 8.66 -9.40 11.00
N GLY A 159 9.70 -9.93 10.35
CA GLY A 159 10.47 -11.09 10.83
C GLY A 159 11.42 -10.79 11.99
N GLY A 160 11.37 -9.60 12.59
CA GLY A 160 12.22 -9.19 13.71
C GLY A 160 13.64 -8.76 13.32
N ARG A 161 13.97 -8.70 12.04
CA ARG A 161 15.28 -8.21 11.57
C ARG A 161 15.34 -6.67 11.62
N PRO A 162 16.55 -6.07 11.71
CA PRO A 162 16.70 -4.64 11.51
C PRO A 162 16.26 -4.24 10.10
N VAL A 163 15.78 -3.01 9.95
CA VAL A 163 15.42 -2.45 8.65
C VAL A 163 16.68 -2.33 7.80
N SER A 164 16.67 -2.89 6.60
CA SER A 164 17.83 -2.84 5.70
C SER A 164 18.09 -1.43 5.15
N ALA A 165 19.37 -1.11 4.97
CA ALA A 165 19.80 0.17 4.37
C ALA A 165 19.20 0.37 2.97
N ALA A 166 19.06 -0.72 2.19
CA ALA A 166 18.44 -0.69 0.88
C ALA A 166 16.97 -0.22 0.92
N GLY A 167 16.20 -0.66 1.92
CA GLY A 167 14.82 -0.20 2.11
C GLY A 167 14.73 1.28 2.49
N GLN A 168 15.62 1.73 3.38
CA GLN A 168 15.69 3.14 3.77
C GLN A 168 16.09 4.05 2.60
N GLU A 169 17.08 3.62 1.81
CA GLU A 169 17.52 4.34 0.63
C GLU A 169 16.43 4.40 -0.44
N ALA A 170 15.75 3.28 -0.69
CA ALA A 170 14.62 3.22 -1.62
C ALA A 170 13.48 4.15 -1.20
N PHE A 171 13.13 4.16 0.09
CA PHE A 171 12.15 5.11 0.61
C PHE A 171 12.62 6.57 0.46
N GLY A 172 13.90 6.84 0.73
CA GLY A 172 14.49 8.16 0.49
C GLY A 172 14.36 8.63 -0.96
N ARG A 173 14.66 7.75 -1.92
CA ARG A 173 14.53 8.04 -3.36
C ARG A 173 13.07 8.32 -3.76
N LEU A 174 12.13 7.49 -3.30
CA LEU A 174 10.70 7.71 -3.52
C LEU A 174 10.23 9.04 -2.92
N ARG A 175 10.62 9.32 -1.66
CA ARG A 175 10.29 10.58 -0.99
C ARG A 175 10.82 11.78 -1.77
N SER A 176 12.08 11.75 -2.20
CA SER A 176 12.66 12.84 -3.01
C SER A 176 11.93 13.03 -4.34
N ALA A 177 11.51 11.94 -4.99
CA ALA A 177 10.75 12.02 -6.23
C ALA A 177 9.36 12.62 -6.02
N VAL A 178 8.65 12.21 -4.96
CA VAL A 178 7.36 12.78 -4.58
C VAL A 178 7.49 14.27 -4.22
N LEU A 179 8.51 14.66 -3.46
CA LEU A 179 8.72 16.06 -3.09
C LEU A 179 8.94 16.94 -4.32
N ARG A 180 9.73 16.50 -5.30
CA ARG A 180 9.88 17.22 -6.58
C ARG A 180 8.56 17.32 -7.35
N ALA A 181 7.73 16.28 -7.29
CA ALA A 181 6.41 16.28 -7.94
C ALA A 181 5.39 17.22 -7.27
N LEU A 182 5.63 17.66 -6.03
CA LEU A 182 4.77 18.65 -5.35
C LEU A 182 5.02 20.08 -5.82
N ASP A 183 6.23 20.37 -6.31
CA ASP A 183 6.56 21.67 -6.92
C ASP A 183 5.91 21.85 -8.30
N GLU A 184 5.28 20.79 -8.84
CA GLU A 184 4.60 20.78 -10.13
C GLU A 184 3.09 21.04 -9.98
N PRO A 185 2.53 22.11 -10.57
CA PRO A 185 1.16 22.58 -10.31
C PRO A 185 0.03 21.65 -10.78
N GLN A 186 0.35 20.54 -11.47
CA GLN A 186 -0.63 19.61 -12.03
C GLN A 186 -0.76 18.27 -11.30
N SER A 187 0.06 18.00 -10.28
CA SER A 187 0.00 16.73 -9.55
C SER A 187 -1.32 16.59 -8.77
N VAL A 188 -1.92 15.39 -8.78
CA VAL A 188 -3.07 15.07 -7.90
C VAL A 188 -2.68 15.28 -6.43
N LEU A 189 -1.42 15.00 -6.07
CA LEU A 189 -0.87 15.31 -4.75
C LEU A 189 -0.75 16.81 -4.48
N ALA A 190 -0.33 17.60 -5.47
CA ALA A 190 -0.25 19.06 -5.32
C ALA A 190 -1.64 19.67 -5.07
N ARG A 191 -2.68 19.19 -5.79
CA ARG A 191 -4.08 19.58 -5.55
C ARG A 191 -4.58 19.14 -4.17
N ALA A 192 -4.19 17.95 -3.73
CA ALA A 192 -4.56 17.42 -2.42
C ALA A 192 -3.88 18.19 -1.27
N ALA A 193 -2.61 18.55 -1.42
CA ALA A 193 -1.83 19.33 -0.45
C ALA A 193 -2.19 20.83 -0.42
N GLY A 194 -2.72 21.38 -1.52
CA GLY A 194 -3.03 22.80 -1.67
C GLY A 194 -4.43 23.24 -1.21
N HIS A 195 -5.28 22.35 -0.69
CA HIS A 195 -6.58 22.74 -0.13
C HIS A 195 -6.47 22.83 1.40
N PRO A 196 -6.62 24.03 2.00
CA PRO A 196 -6.79 24.13 3.44
C PRO A 196 -8.05 23.34 3.83
N MET A 197 -7.97 22.56 4.90
CA MET A 197 -9.16 21.99 5.51
C MET A 197 -10.05 23.15 5.97
N ALA A 198 -11.21 23.31 5.34
CA ALA A 198 -12.26 24.22 5.78
C ALA A 198 -12.84 23.77 7.13
#